data_AF-A0A1M7IA31-F1
#
_entry.id   AF-A0A1M7IA31-F1
#
_cell.length_a   1.000
_cell.length_b   1.000
_cell.length_c   1.000
_cell.angle_alpha   90.00
_cell.angle_beta   90.00
_cell.angle_gamma   90.00
#
_symmetry.space_group_name_H-M   'P 1'
#
loop_
_entity.id
_entity.type
_entity.pdbx_description
1 polymer ?
#
loop_
_entity_poly.entity_id
_entity_poly.type
_entity_poly.pdbx_seq_one_letter_code
_entity_poly.pdbx_strand_id
1 'polypeptide(L)'
;MNMPRTSRKRAKLAYSFVPYFPVSSNPVSPNPSASRSSLRYLRDRDVLHAAVVTVLAVLLSAGLVWLAYLIHVCRIAARSPLVPPRRMIALVFGRRLERDAPEHDYRQRLRRVLSLAQAQQTDHVLLLGGFSGGRGSEASAGHAWLQQHGLPGDVWVELEQDSVDSLENLRHARRLLQAQTTHGELPPVALVTSRYHLARCLMLARRLGFSGLPVAAEPVLPRHGRYLGLLLLEASYLMWTDLGLRWAQLIGHRRMHARIS
;
A
#
# COMPACT_ATOMS: atom_id res chain seq x y z
N MET A 1 -3.12 -49.66 -4.16
CA MET A 1 -3.16 -48.89 -2.90
C MET A 1 -1.73 -48.49 -2.55
N ASN A 2 -1.33 -47.24 -2.81
CA ASN A 2 -0.17 -46.60 -2.20
C ASN A 2 -0.25 -45.08 -2.46
N MET A 3 -0.34 -44.30 -1.38
CA MET A 3 -0.49 -42.85 -1.38
C MET A 3 0.76 -42.14 -1.97
N PRO A 4 0.59 -41.03 -2.72
CA PRO A 4 1.68 -40.10 -2.93
C PRO A 4 1.82 -39.11 -1.77
N ARG A 5 3.04 -39.03 -1.26
CA ARG A 5 3.54 -38.11 -0.21
C ARG A 5 3.20 -36.65 -0.49
N THR A 6 2.61 -35.98 0.49
CA THR A 6 2.40 -34.52 0.51
C THR A 6 3.74 -33.78 0.67
N SER A 7 4.21 -33.15 -0.40
CA SER A 7 5.30 -32.18 -0.34
C SER A 7 4.76 -30.84 0.16
N ARG A 8 4.91 -30.56 1.46
CA ARG A 8 4.75 -29.21 2.03
C ARG A 8 5.88 -28.32 1.50
N LYS A 9 5.70 -27.70 0.33
CA LYS A 9 6.54 -26.60 -0.10
C LYS A 9 6.27 -25.39 0.81
N ARG A 10 7.23 -25.06 1.68
CA ARG A 10 7.27 -23.82 2.45
C ARG A 10 7.16 -22.64 1.48
N ALA A 11 6.05 -21.92 1.54
CA ALA A 11 5.87 -20.67 0.81
C ALA A 11 6.83 -19.61 1.39
N LYS A 12 7.83 -19.20 0.62
CA LYS A 12 8.65 -18.03 0.93
C LYS A 12 7.74 -16.80 0.93
N LEU A 13 7.59 -16.15 2.09
CA LEU A 13 7.12 -14.77 2.18
C LEU A 13 8.18 -13.89 1.51
N ALA A 14 8.04 -13.60 0.22
CA ALA A 14 8.82 -12.55 -0.42
C ALA A 14 8.16 -11.21 -0.06
N TYR A 15 8.45 -10.73 1.15
CA TYR A 15 8.41 -9.29 1.39
C TYR A 15 9.63 -8.73 0.67
N SER A 16 9.45 -8.17 -0.51
CA SER A 16 10.51 -7.39 -1.17
C SER A 16 10.78 -6.16 -0.31
N PHE A 17 11.78 -6.26 0.56
CA PHE A 17 12.34 -5.14 1.33
C PHE A 17 13.20 -4.31 0.38
N VAL A 18 12.54 -3.54 -0.49
CA VAL A 18 13.19 -2.50 -1.29
C VAL A 18 12.79 -1.16 -0.68
N PRO A 19 13.74 -0.38 -0.15
CA PRO A 19 13.41 0.95 0.35
C PRO A 19 12.86 1.79 -0.79
N TYR A 20 11.70 2.40 -0.59
CA TYR A 20 11.17 3.37 -1.54
C TYR A 20 11.99 4.64 -1.45
N PHE A 21 12.84 4.85 -2.45
CA PHE A 21 13.41 6.13 -2.77
C PHE A 21 12.96 6.49 -4.20
N PRO A 22 12.47 7.70 -4.45
CA PRO A 22 11.83 8.04 -5.72
C PRO A 22 12.81 7.90 -6.89
N VAL A 23 12.57 6.90 -7.73
CA VAL A 23 13.26 6.68 -9.01
C VAL A 23 12.80 7.74 -10.03
N SER A 24 13.75 8.22 -10.82
CA SER A 24 13.53 9.13 -11.96
C SER A 24 12.83 8.40 -13.10
N SER A 25 11.57 8.72 -13.41
CA SER A 25 10.95 8.34 -14.68
C SER A 25 11.24 9.43 -15.74
N ASN A 26 12.37 9.32 -16.43
CA ASN A 26 12.48 9.86 -17.79
C ASN A 26 12.06 8.74 -18.76
N PRO A 27 11.40 9.05 -19.90
CA PRO A 27 11.01 8.02 -20.84
C PRO A 27 12.28 7.52 -21.54
N VAL A 28 12.69 6.28 -21.26
CA VAL A 28 13.76 5.61 -22.01
C VAL A 28 13.31 4.18 -22.31
N SER A 29 13.34 3.87 -23.60
CA SER A 29 13.09 2.59 -24.27
C SER A 29 13.78 1.38 -23.59
N PRO A 30 13.34 0.14 -23.85
CA PRO A 30 13.72 -1.01 -23.04
C PRO A 30 15.17 -1.43 -23.34
N ASN A 31 16.00 -1.52 -22.30
CA ASN A 31 17.32 -2.16 -22.41
C ASN A 31 17.57 -3.05 -21.17
N PRO A 32 18.08 -4.29 -21.34
CA PRO A 32 18.07 -5.30 -20.28
C PRO A 32 19.33 -5.20 -19.42
N SER A 33 19.23 -4.59 -18.22
CA SER A 33 20.28 -4.76 -17.18
C SER A 33 19.82 -4.32 -15.78
N ALA A 34 18.71 -4.89 -15.30
CA ALA A 34 18.15 -4.59 -13.97
C ALA A 34 19.05 -5.00 -12.77
N SER A 35 20.13 -5.77 -12.97
CA SER A 35 21.02 -6.20 -11.87
C SER A 35 22.19 -5.26 -11.57
N ARG A 36 22.52 -4.31 -12.47
CA ARG A 36 23.66 -3.40 -12.30
C ARG A 36 23.31 -2.04 -11.68
N SER A 37 22.02 -1.67 -11.68
CA SER A 37 21.52 -0.38 -11.14
C SER A 37 21.40 -0.36 -9.62
N SER A 38 21.05 -1.49 -9.00
CA SER A 38 20.85 -1.64 -7.55
C SER A 38 22.16 -1.55 -6.75
N LEU A 39 23.28 -2.04 -7.28
CA LEU A 39 24.61 -1.94 -6.65
C LEU A 39 25.21 -0.52 -6.69
N ARG A 40 24.90 0.29 -7.71
CA ARG A 40 25.32 1.72 -7.75
C ARG A 40 24.51 2.58 -6.78
N TYR A 41 23.29 2.18 -6.48
CA TYR A 41 22.38 2.90 -5.59
C TYR A 41 22.73 2.74 -4.10
N LEU A 42 23.16 1.55 -3.67
CA LEU A 42 23.71 1.31 -2.34
C LEU A 42 25.04 2.05 -2.09
N ARG A 43 25.63 2.64 -3.14
CA ARG A 43 26.83 3.48 -3.09
C ARG A 43 26.52 4.97 -3.14
N ASP A 44 25.25 5.35 -3.05
CA ASP A 44 24.85 6.74 -2.91
C ASP A 44 25.10 7.17 -1.46
N ARG A 45 25.99 8.16 -1.28
CA ARG A 45 26.38 8.63 0.04
C ARG A 45 25.17 9.10 0.83
N ASP A 46 24.17 9.67 0.15
CA ASP A 46 22.99 10.23 0.81
C ASP A 46 22.07 9.15 1.42
N VAL A 47 21.96 8.00 0.74
CA VAL A 47 21.22 6.84 1.23
C VAL A 47 21.92 6.22 2.43
N LEU A 48 23.26 6.14 2.37
CA LEU A 48 24.08 5.66 3.49
C LEU A 48 24.00 6.62 4.69
N HIS A 49 24.04 7.93 4.48
CA HIS A 49 23.89 8.91 5.55
C HIS A 49 22.49 8.86 6.18
N ALA A 50 21.42 8.77 5.40
CA ALA A 50 20.05 8.61 5.93
C ALA A 50 19.89 7.32 6.73
N ALA A 51 20.51 6.22 6.27
CA ALA A 51 20.55 4.97 7.00
C ALA A 51 21.29 5.11 8.34
N VAL A 52 22.46 5.74 8.35
CA VAL A 52 23.25 6.00 9.56
C VAL A 52 22.50 6.88 10.55
N VAL A 53 21.88 7.97 10.09
CA VAL A 53 21.06 8.86 10.96
C VAL A 53 19.89 8.09 11.57
N THR A 54 19.23 7.23 10.79
CA THR A 54 18.12 6.40 11.31
C THR A 54 18.61 5.42 12.37
N VAL A 55 19.72 4.72 12.11
CA VAL A 55 20.34 3.79 13.08
C VAL A 55 20.77 4.54 14.34
N LEU A 56 21.42 5.69 14.22
CA LEU A 56 21.81 6.53 15.36
C LEU A 56 20.59 7.02 16.14
N ALA A 57 19.54 7.50 15.49
CA ALA A 57 18.31 7.90 16.17
C ALA A 57 17.67 6.73 16.94
N VAL A 58 17.66 5.51 16.39
CA VAL A 58 17.16 4.32 17.08
C VAL A 58 18.05 3.95 18.27
N LEU A 59 19.37 3.92 18.09
CA LEU A 59 20.33 3.56 19.14
C LEU A 59 20.32 4.61 20.27
N LEU A 60 20.36 5.90 19.93
CA LEU A 60 20.35 7.01 20.89
C LEU A 60 18.99 7.15 21.60
N SER A 61 17.89 6.76 20.96
CA SER A 61 16.58 6.70 21.61
C SER A 61 16.31 5.38 22.33
N ALA A 62 17.27 4.45 22.40
CA ALA A 62 17.09 3.09 22.94
C ALA A 62 15.86 2.36 22.37
N GLY A 63 15.51 2.62 21.10
CA GLY A 63 14.34 2.03 20.44
C GLY A 63 13.00 2.75 20.68
N LEU A 64 12.97 3.84 21.47
CA LEU A 64 11.74 4.59 21.76
C LEU A 64 11.10 5.17 20.49
N VAL A 65 11.90 5.61 19.51
CA VAL A 65 11.38 6.10 18.23
C VAL A 65 10.61 5.00 17.50
N TRP A 66 11.21 3.82 17.36
CA TRP A 66 10.55 2.69 16.72
C TRP A 66 9.30 2.25 17.50
N LEU A 67 9.37 2.22 18.84
CA LEU A 67 8.23 1.91 19.68
C LEU A 67 7.08 2.90 19.47
N ALA A 68 7.35 4.20 19.31
CA ALA A 68 6.34 5.19 19.00
C ALA A 68 5.63 4.92 17.66
N TYR A 69 6.36 4.52 16.62
CA TYR A 69 5.78 4.09 15.35
C TYR A 69 4.98 2.80 15.49
N LEU A 70 5.45 1.82 16.26
CA LEU A 70 4.70 0.60 16.52
C LEU A 70 3.39 0.90 17.25
N ILE A 71 3.41 1.72 18.29
CA ILE A 71 2.20 2.16 19.01
C ILE A 71 1.26 2.88 18.04
N HIS A 72 1.78 3.73 17.15
CA HIS A 72 0.99 4.43 16.14
C HIS A 72 0.31 3.47 15.16
N VAL A 73 1.05 2.51 14.60
CA VAL A 73 0.52 1.47 13.70
C VAL A 73 -0.55 0.64 14.41
N CYS A 74 -0.27 0.15 15.62
CA CYS A 74 -1.22 -0.61 16.42
C CYS A 74 -2.49 0.20 16.73
N ARG A 75 -2.35 1.50 17.02
CA ARG A 75 -3.49 2.39 17.29
C ARG A 75 -4.36 2.58 16.05
N ILE A 76 -3.78 2.81 14.88
CA ILE A 76 -4.53 2.88 13.62
C ILE A 76 -5.19 1.53 13.34
N ALA A 77 -4.43 0.44 13.39
CA ALA A 77 -4.93 -0.90 13.15
C ALA A 77 -6.12 -1.27 14.05
N ALA A 78 -6.09 -0.87 15.32
CA ALA A 78 -7.16 -1.13 16.29
C ALA A 78 -8.36 -0.19 16.12
N ARG A 79 -8.14 1.10 15.87
CA ARG A 79 -9.20 2.14 15.90
C ARG A 79 -9.81 2.45 14.54
N SER A 80 -9.23 1.98 13.44
CA SER A 80 -9.79 2.24 12.11
C SER A 80 -11.23 1.71 12.00
N PRO A 81 -12.17 2.56 11.56
CA PRO A 81 -13.57 2.19 11.46
C PRO A 81 -13.81 1.16 10.38
N LEU A 82 -14.98 0.52 10.45
CA LEU A 82 -15.42 -0.39 9.42
C LEU A 82 -16.14 0.30 8.27
N VAL A 83 -16.80 1.41 8.57
CA VAL A 83 -17.66 2.18 7.67
C VAL A 83 -17.19 3.64 7.74
N PRO A 84 -17.02 4.33 6.60
CA PRO A 84 -16.73 5.75 6.61
C PRO A 84 -17.93 6.54 7.18
N PRO A 85 -17.72 7.73 7.75
CA PRO A 85 -18.79 8.54 8.35
C PRO A 85 -19.73 9.17 7.31
N ARG A 86 -19.36 9.11 6.02
CA ARG A 86 -20.11 9.62 4.89
C ARG A 86 -19.73 8.84 3.64
N ARG A 87 -20.50 9.00 2.57
CA ARG A 87 -20.15 8.46 1.25
C ARG A 87 -18.81 9.04 0.78
N MET A 88 -17.89 8.15 0.38
CA MET A 88 -16.53 8.48 -0.06
C MET A 88 -16.11 7.51 -1.17
N ILE A 89 -15.17 7.92 -2.02
CA ILE A 89 -14.60 7.04 -3.05
C ILE A 89 -13.73 5.97 -2.36
N ALA A 90 -14.01 4.70 -2.63
CA ALA A 90 -13.26 3.60 -2.03
C ALA A 90 -11.99 3.28 -2.84
N LEU A 91 -10.83 3.56 -2.25
CA LEU A 91 -9.52 3.13 -2.77
C LEU A 91 -9.15 1.79 -2.18
N VAL A 92 -9.16 0.74 -3.00
CA VAL A 92 -8.97 -0.64 -2.54
C VAL A 92 -7.58 -1.09 -2.90
N PHE A 93 -6.75 -1.32 -1.89
CA PHE A 93 -5.38 -1.78 -2.12
C PHE A 93 -5.38 -3.25 -2.47
N GLY A 94 -4.80 -3.56 -3.63
CA GLY A 94 -4.50 -4.89 -4.10
C GLY A 94 -3.59 -5.66 -3.15
N ARG A 95 -3.61 -6.97 -3.35
CA ARG A 95 -2.74 -7.91 -2.67
C ARG A 95 -2.61 -9.14 -3.55
N ARG A 96 -1.54 -9.89 -3.32
CA ARG A 96 -1.11 -11.06 -4.08
C ARG A 96 -2.27 -11.98 -4.51
N LEU A 97 -2.14 -12.50 -5.72
CA LEU A 97 -3.02 -13.52 -6.27
C LEU A 97 -2.48 -14.93 -6.00
N GLU A 98 -3.40 -15.85 -5.69
CA GLU A 98 -3.16 -17.28 -5.61
C GLU A 98 -3.92 -17.97 -6.74
N ARG A 99 -3.18 -18.55 -7.71
CA ARG A 99 -3.76 -19.18 -8.91
C ARG A 99 -4.72 -18.23 -9.66
N ASP A 100 -4.26 -17.01 -9.91
CA ASP A 100 -5.01 -15.93 -10.57
C ASP A 100 -6.28 -15.46 -9.83
N ALA A 101 -6.50 -15.90 -8.59
CA ALA A 101 -7.61 -15.45 -7.75
C ALA A 101 -7.10 -14.65 -6.54
N PRO A 102 -7.88 -13.68 -6.01
CA PRO A 102 -7.53 -12.95 -4.81
C PRO A 102 -7.18 -13.86 -3.63
N GLU A 103 -6.04 -13.63 -2.96
CA GLU A 103 -5.69 -14.35 -1.71
C GLU A 103 -6.61 -13.97 -0.54
N HIS A 104 -6.46 -14.64 0.60
CA HIS A 104 -7.32 -14.44 1.77
C HIS A 104 -7.46 -12.97 2.20
N ASP A 105 -6.36 -12.25 2.39
CA ASP A 105 -6.37 -10.85 2.83
C ASP A 105 -7.00 -9.94 1.76
N TYR A 106 -6.76 -10.23 0.48
CA TYR A 106 -7.38 -9.47 -0.60
C TYR A 106 -8.90 -9.67 -0.62
N ARG A 107 -9.38 -10.91 -0.46
CA ARG A 107 -10.82 -11.20 -0.34
C ARG A 107 -11.46 -10.47 0.84
N GLN A 108 -10.75 -10.31 1.96
CA GLN A 108 -11.28 -9.51 3.07
C GLN A 108 -11.46 -8.04 2.68
N ARG A 109 -10.51 -7.45 1.94
CA ARG A 109 -10.63 -6.08 1.42
C ARG A 109 -11.80 -5.95 0.44
N LEU A 110 -11.93 -6.88 -0.49
CA LEU A 110 -13.02 -6.90 -1.48
C LEU A 110 -14.39 -7.09 -0.82
N ARG A 111 -14.51 -7.98 0.16
CA ARG A 111 -15.72 -8.12 0.99
C ARG A 111 -16.09 -6.84 1.71
N ARG A 112 -15.09 -6.10 2.21
CA ARG A 112 -15.35 -4.82 2.85
C ARG A 112 -15.97 -3.84 1.84
N VAL A 113 -15.36 -3.72 0.67
CA VAL A 113 -15.84 -2.80 -0.37
C VAL A 113 -17.24 -3.17 -0.82
N LEU A 114 -17.52 -4.47 -0.99
CA LEU A 114 -18.84 -4.96 -1.32
C LEU A 114 -19.88 -4.56 -0.25
N SER A 115 -19.54 -4.71 1.04
CA SER A 115 -20.40 -4.28 2.14
C SER A 115 -20.63 -2.76 2.14
N LEU A 116 -19.60 -1.96 1.81
CA LEU A 116 -19.74 -0.50 1.70
C LEU A 116 -20.65 -0.11 0.52
N ALA A 117 -20.50 -0.78 -0.62
CA ALA A 117 -21.33 -0.57 -1.81
C ALA A 117 -22.79 -0.90 -1.53
N GLN A 118 -23.06 -2.07 -0.94
CA GLN A 118 -24.41 -2.50 -0.57
C GLN A 118 -25.07 -1.57 0.47
N ALA A 119 -24.27 -1.01 1.40
CA ALA A 119 -24.74 -0.02 2.36
C ALA A 119 -24.79 1.41 1.79
N GLN A 120 -24.60 1.59 0.47
CA GLN A 120 -24.61 2.88 -0.22
C GLN A 120 -23.57 3.89 0.29
N GLN A 121 -22.51 3.40 0.95
CA GLN A 121 -21.40 4.18 1.51
C GLN A 121 -20.30 4.47 0.47
N THR A 122 -20.36 3.83 -0.69
CA THR A 122 -19.52 4.12 -1.85
C THR A 122 -20.31 3.80 -3.12
N ASP A 123 -20.23 4.67 -4.11
CA ASP A 123 -20.74 4.51 -5.48
C ASP A 123 -19.60 4.49 -6.51
N HIS A 124 -18.38 4.85 -6.09
CA HIS A 124 -17.18 4.80 -6.91
C HIS A 124 -16.07 4.02 -6.18
N VAL A 125 -15.63 2.93 -6.79
CA VAL A 125 -14.56 2.05 -6.31
C VAL A 125 -13.38 2.10 -7.28
N LEU A 126 -12.20 2.43 -6.77
CA LEU A 126 -10.95 2.34 -7.52
C LEU A 126 -10.11 1.18 -6.96
N LEU A 127 -9.94 0.13 -7.78
CA LEU A 127 -9.11 -1.03 -7.44
C LEU A 127 -7.66 -0.77 -7.84
N LEU A 128 -6.75 -0.83 -6.87
CA LEU A 128 -5.34 -0.48 -7.04
C LEU A 128 -4.46 -1.72 -7.03
N GLY A 129 -3.84 -2.09 -8.14
CA GLY A 129 -2.81 -3.13 -8.13
C GLY A 129 -2.50 -3.70 -9.51
N GLY A 130 -1.21 -3.65 -9.86
CA GLY A 130 -0.71 -4.15 -11.13
C GLY A 130 -0.44 -5.65 -11.19
N PHE A 131 0.48 -6.04 -12.08
CA PHE A 131 0.75 -7.43 -12.40
C PHE A 131 1.68 -8.10 -11.37
N SER A 132 1.17 -9.13 -10.70
CA SER A 132 1.92 -9.93 -9.71
C SER A 132 2.40 -11.28 -10.25
N GLY A 133 2.73 -11.33 -11.56
CA GLY A 133 3.31 -12.51 -12.22
C GLY A 133 2.31 -13.59 -12.67
N GLY A 134 1.01 -13.32 -12.59
CA GLY A 134 -0.07 -14.18 -13.09
C GLY A 134 -0.58 -13.76 -14.47
N ARG A 135 -1.74 -14.28 -14.86
CA ARG A 135 -2.40 -13.98 -16.14
C ARG A 135 -3.07 -12.60 -16.19
N GLY A 136 -3.29 -11.99 -15.02
CA GLY A 136 -3.94 -10.69 -14.88
C GLY A 136 -3.35 -9.86 -13.75
N SER A 137 -3.73 -8.58 -13.71
CA SER A 137 -3.43 -7.66 -12.63
C SER A 137 -4.23 -7.98 -11.36
N GLU A 138 -3.75 -7.51 -10.22
CA GLU A 138 -4.49 -7.63 -8.96
C GLU A 138 -5.83 -6.88 -9.03
N ALA A 139 -5.87 -5.72 -9.68
CA ALA A 139 -7.09 -4.95 -9.86
C ALA A 139 -8.13 -5.71 -10.72
N SER A 140 -7.72 -6.33 -11.84
CA SER A 140 -8.66 -7.06 -12.71
C SER A 140 -9.20 -8.33 -12.02
N ALA A 141 -8.35 -9.07 -11.30
CA ALA A 141 -8.79 -10.21 -10.50
C ALA A 141 -9.74 -9.80 -9.36
N GLY A 142 -9.50 -8.63 -8.74
CA GLY A 142 -10.40 -8.05 -7.75
C GLY A 142 -11.76 -7.67 -8.33
N HIS A 143 -11.77 -7.07 -9.52
CA HIS A 143 -13.01 -6.70 -10.21
C HIS A 143 -13.85 -7.93 -10.56
N ALA A 144 -13.23 -8.95 -11.16
CA ALA A 144 -13.90 -10.21 -11.48
C ALA A 144 -14.49 -10.85 -10.22
N TRP A 145 -13.76 -10.82 -9.09
CA TRP A 145 -14.26 -11.32 -7.82
C TRP A 145 -15.46 -10.52 -7.32
N LEU A 146 -15.43 -9.18 -7.37
CA LEU A 146 -16.56 -8.33 -6.96
C LEU A 146 -17.82 -8.60 -7.78
N GLN A 147 -17.68 -8.70 -9.10
CA GLN A 147 -18.79 -9.01 -10.01
C GLN A 147 -19.44 -10.36 -9.67
N GLN A 148 -18.63 -11.40 -9.42
CA GLN A 148 -19.12 -12.72 -9.02
C GLN A 148 -19.83 -12.75 -7.66
N HIS A 149 -19.57 -11.77 -6.79
CA HIS A 149 -20.13 -11.70 -5.44
C HIS A 149 -21.27 -10.68 -5.30
N GLY A 150 -21.82 -10.21 -6.42
CA GLY A 150 -23.01 -9.35 -6.44
C GLY A 150 -22.71 -7.89 -6.14
N LEU A 151 -21.66 -7.34 -6.74
CA LEU A 151 -21.45 -5.89 -6.76
C LEU A 151 -22.68 -5.20 -7.37
N PRO A 152 -23.27 -4.18 -6.71
CA PRO A 152 -24.37 -3.41 -7.28
C PRO A 152 -24.00 -2.77 -8.62
N GLY A 153 -24.90 -2.83 -9.60
CA GLY A 153 -24.62 -2.35 -10.97
C GLY A 153 -24.55 -0.83 -11.12
N ASP A 154 -24.99 -0.08 -10.11
CA ASP A 154 -24.87 1.38 -10.00
C ASP A 154 -23.51 1.84 -9.46
N VAL A 155 -22.67 0.90 -9.00
CA VAL A 155 -21.31 1.21 -8.52
C VAL A 155 -20.36 1.28 -9.70
N TRP A 156 -19.78 2.45 -9.90
CA TRP A 156 -18.71 2.64 -10.88
C TRP A 156 -17.40 2.04 -10.35
N VAL A 157 -16.79 1.13 -11.13
CA VAL A 157 -15.49 0.53 -10.81
C VAL A 157 -14.44 0.95 -11.84
N GLU A 158 -13.36 1.55 -11.34
CA GLU A 158 -12.18 1.88 -12.12
C GLU A 158 -10.99 1.01 -11.69
N LEU A 159 -10.11 0.65 -12.63
CA LEU A 159 -9.00 -0.26 -12.40
C LEU A 159 -7.67 0.44 -12.66
N GLU A 160 -6.80 0.45 -11.66
CA GLU A 160 -5.42 0.89 -11.78
C GLU A 160 -4.50 -0.35 -11.79
N GLN A 161 -3.82 -0.58 -12.92
CA GLN A 161 -3.14 -1.84 -13.24
C GLN A 161 -1.63 -1.70 -13.50
N ASP A 162 -1.10 -0.48 -13.44
CA ASP A 162 0.28 -0.20 -13.86
C ASP A 162 1.25 -0.19 -12.68
N SER A 163 0.74 -0.04 -11.47
CA SER A 163 1.54 0.20 -10.28
C SER A 163 2.13 -1.07 -9.67
N VAL A 164 3.39 -0.97 -9.21
CA VAL A 164 4.09 -2.08 -8.53
C VAL A 164 4.15 -1.92 -7.01
N ASP A 165 3.85 -0.73 -6.49
CA ASP A 165 3.85 -0.46 -5.06
C ASP A 165 2.74 0.50 -4.60
N SER A 166 2.56 0.60 -3.28
CA SER A 166 1.48 1.38 -2.66
C SER A 166 1.56 2.88 -2.95
N LEU A 167 2.73 3.43 -3.26
CA LEU A 167 2.90 4.85 -3.54
C LEU A 167 2.60 5.16 -5.01
N GLU A 168 3.05 4.31 -5.93
CA GLU A 168 2.64 4.38 -7.33
C GLU A 168 1.12 4.23 -7.45
N ASN A 169 0.53 3.23 -6.79
CA ASN A 169 -0.93 3.03 -6.71
C ASN A 169 -1.64 4.35 -6.40
N LEU A 170 -1.18 5.08 -5.37
CA LEU A 170 -1.79 6.33 -4.95
C LEU A 170 -1.51 7.50 -5.90
N ARG A 171 -0.36 7.54 -6.59
CA ARG A 171 -0.08 8.56 -7.61
C ARG A 171 -0.92 8.37 -8.86
N HIS A 172 -1.10 7.13 -9.29
CA HIS A 172 -1.99 6.80 -10.39
C HIS A 172 -3.44 7.11 -10.00
N ALA A 173 -3.87 6.70 -8.81
CA ALA A 173 -5.18 7.07 -8.28
C ALA A 173 -5.42 8.58 -8.25
N ARG A 174 -4.41 9.37 -7.84
CA ARG A 174 -4.50 10.84 -7.82
C ARG A 174 -4.74 11.38 -9.23
N ARG A 175 -3.99 10.90 -10.22
CA ARG A 175 -4.14 11.34 -11.62
C ARG A 175 -5.51 11.00 -12.19
N LEU A 176 -6.01 9.78 -11.94
CA LEU A 176 -7.34 9.35 -12.38
C LEU A 176 -8.44 10.22 -11.76
N LEU A 177 -8.38 10.45 -10.45
CA LEU A 177 -9.37 11.26 -9.75
C LEU A 177 -9.30 12.75 -10.15
N GLN A 178 -8.11 13.31 -10.34
CA GLN A 178 -7.97 14.70 -10.78
C GLN A 178 -8.55 14.94 -12.17
N ALA A 179 -8.38 13.99 -13.09
CA ALA A 179 -8.93 14.08 -14.45
C ALA A 179 -10.47 14.15 -14.47
N GLN A 180 -11.12 13.72 -13.39
CA GLN A 180 -12.58 13.71 -13.23
C GLN A 180 -13.10 14.97 -12.52
N THR A 181 -12.22 15.81 -11.98
CA THR A 181 -12.60 17.00 -11.20
C THR A 181 -12.39 18.30 -11.97
N THR A 182 -13.40 19.17 -12.00
CA THR A 182 -13.38 20.45 -12.73
C THR A 182 -12.45 21.49 -12.10
N HIS A 183 -12.22 21.42 -10.78
CA HIS A 183 -11.41 22.39 -10.02
C HIS A 183 -10.06 21.82 -9.54
N GLY A 184 -9.71 20.59 -9.93
CA GLY A 184 -8.45 19.93 -9.55
C GLY A 184 -8.36 19.50 -8.08
N GLU A 185 -9.41 19.74 -7.28
CA GLU A 185 -9.49 19.30 -5.89
C GLU A 185 -9.77 17.80 -5.80
N LEU A 186 -8.98 17.11 -4.98
CA LEU A 186 -9.15 15.67 -4.80
C LEU A 186 -10.39 15.37 -3.94
N PRO A 187 -11.27 14.46 -4.39
CA PRO A 187 -12.37 14.02 -3.56
C PRO A 187 -11.88 13.28 -2.30
N PRO A 188 -12.70 13.24 -1.25
CA PRO A 188 -12.40 12.48 -0.04
C PRO A 188 -12.44 10.98 -0.34
N VAL A 189 -11.41 10.27 0.12
CA VAL A 189 -11.22 8.85 -0.19
C VAL A 189 -11.22 7.96 1.06
N ALA A 190 -11.88 6.81 0.98
CA ALA A 190 -11.80 5.74 1.94
C ALA A 190 -10.68 4.77 1.53
N LEU A 191 -9.61 4.67 2.33
CA LEU A 191 -8.47 3.80 2.08
C LEU A 191 -8.78 2.41 2.64
N VAL A 192 -9.24 1.49 1.79
CA VAL A 192 -9.63 0.15 2.18
C VAL A 192 -8.45 -0.81 2.04
N THR A 193 -7.92 -1.26 3.17
CA THR A 193 -6.84 -2.24 3.22
C THR A 193 -6.83 -3.02 4.54
N SER A 194 -5.96 -4.02 4.66
CA SER A 194 -5.78 -4.79 5.89
C SER A 194 -5.31 -3.89 7.04
N ARG A 195 -5.77 -4.12 8.27
CA ARG A 195 -5.49 -3.26 9.44
C ARG A 195 -3.99 -3.04 9.66
N TYR A 196 -3.17 -4.06 9.45
CA TYR A 196 -1.71 -3.92 9.58
C TYR A 196 -1.12 -2.88 8.62
N HIS A 197 -1.73 -2.66 7.46
CA HIS A 197 -1.22 -1.84 6.36
C HIS A 197 -1.79 -0.40 6.33
N LEU A 198 -2.87 -0.13 7.08
CA LEU A 198 -3.59 1.15 7.05
C LEU A 198 -2.71 2.36 7.34
N ALA A 199 -1.82 2.26 8.33
CA ALA A 199 -0.99 3.39 8.75
C ALA A 199 -0.07 3.88 7.63
N ARG A 200 0.53 2.94 6.88
CA ARG A 200 1.40 3.26 5.75
C ARG A 200 0.62 3.87 4.59
N CYS A 201 -0.50 3.27 4.20
CA CYS A 201 -1.38 3.83 3.16
C CYS A 201 -1.84 5.24 3.51
N LEU A 202 -2.23 5.48 4.76
CA LEU A 202 -2.69 6.78 5.24
C LEU A 202 -1.58 7.83 5.18
N MET A 203 -0.36 7.50 5.62
CA MET A 203 0.79 8.41 5.52
C MET A 203 1.06 8.80 4.06
N LEU A 204 1.12 7.82 3.16
CA LEU A 204 1.38 8.07 1.73
C LEU A 204 0.27 8.89 1.08
N ALA A 205 -0.99 8.58 1.37
CA ALA A 205 -2.15 9.31 0.84
C ALA A 205 -2.12 10.78 1.27
N ARG A 206 -1.86 11.06 2.55
CA ARG A 206 -1.75 12.44 3.05
C ARG A 206 -0.61 13.22 2.39
N ARG A 207 0.53 12.57 2.15
CA ARG A 207 1.66 13.20 1.44
C ARG A 207 1.36 13.53 -0.01
N LEU A 208 0.42 12.82 -0.63
CA LEU A 208 -0.06 13.09 -1.99
C LEU A 208 -1.26 14.05 -2.05
N GLY A 209 -1.65 14.64 -0.92
CA GLY A 209 -2.74 15.62 -0.85
C GLY A 209 -4.14 15.02 -0.74
N PHE A 210 -4.27 13.70 -0.53
CA PHE A 210 -5.59 13.09 -0.31
C PHE A 210 -6.16 13.45 1.05
N SER A 211 -7.45 13.79 1.07
CA SER A 211 -8.28 13.72 2.28
C SER A 211 -8.69 12.26 2.54
N GLY A 212 -7.72 11.43 2.96
CA GLY A 212 -7.90 9.99 3.16
C GLY A 212 -8.37 9.58 4.56
N LEU A 213 -9.37 8.69 4.62
CA LEU A 213 -9.82 8.01 5.85
C LEU A 213 -9.43 6.52 5.80
N PRO A 214 -8.72 5.97 6.80
CA PRO A 214 -8.40 4.56 6.84
C PRO A 214 -9.65 3.71 7.17
N VAL A 215 -9.97 2.74 6.32
CA VAL A 215 -11.08 1.79 6.53
C VAL A 215 -10.54 0.37 6.60
N ALA A 216 -10.75 -0.29 7.74
CA ALA A 216 -10.19 -1.61 8.01
C ALA A 216 -10.88 -2.70 7.18
N ALA A 217 -10.16 -3.63 6.57
CA ALA A 217 -10.78 -4.76 5.87
C ALA A 217 -11.34 -5.82 6.84
N GLU A 218 -10.64 -6.08 7.94
CA GLU A 218 -11.00 -7.09 8.93
C GLU A 218 -11.99 -6.50 9.96
N PRO A 219 -13.05 -7.22 10.36
CA PRO A 219 -14.00 -6.74 11.36
C PRO A 219 -13.35 -6.58 12.74
N VAL A 220 -12.41 -7.47 13.07
CA VAL A 220 -11.63 -7.46 14.32
C VAL A 220 -10.14 -7.57 14.01
N LEU A 221 -9.29 -7.09 14.93
CA LEU A 221 -7.85 -7.21 14.79
C LEU A 221 -7.40 -8.67 15.00
N PRO A 222 -6.79 -9.33 14.00
CA PRO A 222 -6.28 -10.69 14.16
C PRO A 222 -5.15 -10.77 15.20
N ARG A 223 -5.14 -11.83 16.01
CA ARG A 223 -4.23 -11.99 17.17
C ARG A 223 -3.22 -13.13 17.04
N HIS A 224 -2.86 -13.53 15.82
CA HIS A 224 -1.87 -14.59 15.60
C HIS A 224 -0.48 -14.03 15.34
N GLY A 225 0.57 -14.80 15.68
CA GLY A 225 1.97 -14.36 15.61
C GLY A 225 2.40 -13.85 14.23
N ARG A 226 1.92 -14.48 13.14
CA ARG A 226 2.14 -13.96 11.77
C ARG A 226 1.63 -12.53 11.60
N TYR A 227 0.46 -12.20 12.14
CA TYR A 227 -0.13 -10.85 12.04
C TYR A 227 0.68 -9.83 12.84
N LEU A 228 1.14 -10.22 14.04
CA LEU A 228 2.05 -9.40 14.82
C LEU A 228 3.33 -9.09 14.02
N GLY A 229 3.93 -10.09 13.36
CA GLY A 229 5.07 -9.87 12.48
C GLY A 229 4.80 -8.87 11.35
N LEU A 230 3.59 -8.86 10.78
CA LEU A 230 3.19 -7.86 9.76
C LEU A 230 3.09 -6.45 10.35
N LEU A 231 2.53 -6.30 11.56
CA LEU A 231 2.47 -5.01 12.26
C LEU A 231 3.87 -4.48 12.56
N LEU A 232 4.78 -5.34 13.04
CA LEU A 232 6.17 -4.97 13.29
C LEU A 232 6.86 -4.51 12.01
N LEU A 233 6.66 -5.23 10.91
CA LEU A 233 7.27 -4.89 9.62
C LEU A 233 6.71 -3.59 9.05
N GLU A 234 5.40 -3.35 9.13
CA GLU A 234 4.79 -2.09 8.70
C GLU A 234 5.22 -0.92 9.57
N ALA A 235 5.42 -1.11 10.88
CA ALA A 235 5.99 -0.09 11.76
C ALA A 235 7.43 0.27 11.37
N SER A 236 8.27 -0.73 11.10
CA SER A 236 9.64 -0.52 10.62
C SER A 236 9.67 0.21 9.28
N TYR A 237 8.81 -0.19 8.33
CA TYR A 237 8.71 0.47 7.03
C TYR A 237 8.24 1.91 7.18
N LEU A 238 7.16 2.14 7.94
CA LEU A 238 6.60 3.46 8.18
C LEU A 238 7.64 4.40 8.81
N MET A 239 8.34 3.93 9.84
CA MET A 239 9.42 4.67 10.48
C MET A 239 10.51 5.05 9.48
N TRP A 240 11.01 4.06 8.71
CA TRP A 240 12.09 4.29 7.76
C TRP A 240 11.68 5.31 6.69
N THR A 241 10.49 5.16 6.11
CA THR A 241 10.00 6.09 5.08
C THR A 241 9.76 7.49 5.65
N ASP A 242 9.13 7.62 6.82
CA ASP A 242 8.84 8.95 7.38
C ASP A 242 10.11 9.68 7.81
N LEU A 243 11.05 8.99 8.48
CA LEU A 243 12.34 9.57 8.89
C LEU A 243 13.20 9.95 7.68
N GLY A 244 13.30 9.07 6.67
CA GLY A 244 14.03 9.36 5.45
C GLY A 244 13.48 10.58 4.71
N LEU A 245 12.15 10.75 4.68
CA LEU A 245 11.52 11.91 4.07
C LEU A 245 11.73 13.20 4.87
N ARG A 246 11.61 13.16 6.20
CA ARG A 246 11.88 14.32 7.07
C ARG A 246 13.33 14.76 6.96
N TRP A 247 14.26 13.80 6.94
CA TRP A 247 15.68 14.08 6.76
C TRP A 247 15.94 14.77 5.41
N ALA A 248 15.35 14.24 4.33
CA ALA A 248 15.47 14.85 3.00
C ALA A 248 14.92 16.28 2.94
N GLN A 249 13.84 16.58 3.68
CA GLN A 249 13.31 17.94 3.80
C GLN A 249 14.28 18.85 4.57
N LEU A 250 14.88 18.35 5.65
CA LEU A 250 15.78 19.11 6.51
C LEU A 250 17.10 19.50 5.82
N ILE A 251 17.65 18.61 4.99
CA ILE A 251 18.89 18.89 4.23
C ILE A 251 18.67 19.76 2.99
N GLY A 252 17.46 20.30 2.78
CA GLY A 252 17.20 21.30 1.73
C GLY A 252 17.38 20.79 0.29
N HIS A 253 17.38 19.47 0.07
CA HIS A 253 17.53 18.89 -1.26
C HIS A 253 16.24 19.11 -2.09
N ARG A 254 16.10 20.31 -2.67
CA ARG A 254 14.97 20.74 -3.52
C ARG A 254 14.65 19.76 -4.66
N ARG A 255 15.60 18.90 -5.07
CA ARG A 255 15.38 17.83 -6.07
C ARG A 255 14.45 16.70 -5.61
N MET A 256 14.25 16.48 -4.30
CA MET A 256 13.31 15.48 -3.78
C MET A 256 11.88 16.02 -3.62
N HIS A 257 11.72 17.33 -3.36
CA HIS A 257 10.41 17.96 -3.15
C HIS A 257 9.55 17.97 -4.44
N ALA A 258 10.19 18.11 -5.61
CA ALA A 258 9.54 18.08 -6.92
C ALA A 258 9.10 16.68 -7.39
N ARG A 259 9.44 15.60 -6.66
CA ARG A 259 9.17 14.20 -7.07
C ARG A 259 8.03 13.52 -6.31
N ILE A 260 7.46 14.22 -5.33
CA ILE A 260 6.37 13.75 -4.46
C ILE A 260 5.13 14.65 -4.59
N SER A 261 5.30 15.89 -5.03
CA SER A 261 4.21 16.87 -5.25
C SER A 261 3.41 16.55 -6.51
#